data_AF-A0A7C5TIV3-F1
#
_entry.id   AF-A0A7C5TIV3-F1
#
_cell.length_a   1.000
_cell.length_b   1.000
_cell.length_c   1.000
_cell.angle_alpha   90.00
_cell.angle_beta   90.00
_cell.angle_gamma   90.00
#
_symmetry.space_group_name_H-M   'P 1'
#
loop_
_entity.id
_entity.type
_entity.pdbx_description
1 polymer ?
#
loop_
_entity_poly.entity_id
_entity_poly.type
_entity_poly.pdbx_seq_one_letter_code
_entity_poly.pdbx_strand_id
1 'polypeptide(L)'
;MIETYLLDMLWLAAKIIIVIAVGWIVGRLLGRLARMIAVRSRIDEQLEKRTYIGKQLKDAGIKISLVIDVLVRLYVYAVAFHIAATMTDIQGVITISRTIVDFMPFLIFGIFVMVIGFIFSDYLIRIVIPISARASTVIGSALRGILYLISILAGLTAMKLEIPILTTLATALIWSTMLGLAIGLAVALALGLKDAIAKRAEDIVSSIDLGLETAEEKLRIDKVREVVAGLRNRIKELEAEVEQYKSRLKEMEEARKIKLEELAIPTINIYDRLREIVKGRGEVREAYGGFEVEVLDLENFPWCEVLIALKGAGFDVIFTKRDEKYLIIGRVAGV
;
A
#
# COMPACT_ATOMS: atom_id res chain seq x y z
N MET A 1 -39.14 -40.30 37.41
CA MET A 1 -38.68 -39.67 36.15
C MET A 1 -38.12 -38.27 36.36
N ILE A 2 -38.85 -37.32 36.97
CA ILE A 2 -38.38 -35.93 37.15
C ILE A 2 -37.10 -35.83 38.02
N GLU A 3 -36.99 -36.63 39.09
CA GLU A 3 -35.79 -36.65 39.95
C GLU A 3 -34.52 -37.07 39.22
N THR A 4 -34.62 -38.01 38.27
CA THR A 4 -33.49 -38.50 37.48
C THR A 4 -32.97 -37.41 36.54
N TYR A 5 -33.87 -36.68 35.86
CA TYR A 5 -33.50 -35.55 35.00
C TYR A 5 -32.86 -34.39 35.78
N LEU A 6 -33.34 -34.10 37.00
CA LEU A 6 -32.74 -33.08 37.86
C LEU A 6 -31.31 -33.45 38.27
N LEU A 7 -31.06 -34.72 38.59
CA LEU A 7 -29.73 -35.22 38.94
C LEU A 7 -28.76 -35.11 37.76
N ASP A 8 -29.22 -35.46 36.55
CA ASP A 8 -28.41 -35.38 35.33
C ASP A 8 -28.07 -33.93 34.96
N MET A 9 -29.00 -33.00 35.11
CA MET A 9 -28.74 -31.57 34.88
C MET A 9 -27.74 -30.99 35.90
N LEU A 10 -27.85 -31.37 37.18
CA LEU A 10 -26.89 -30.97 38.22
C LEU A 10 -25.47 -31.50 37.93
N TRP A 11 -25.38 -32.75 37.49
CA TRP A 11 -24.10 -33.36 37.12
C TRP A 11 -23.44 -32.68 35.92
N LEU A 12 -24.23 -32.32 34.91
CA LEU A 12 -23.74 -31.59 33.75
C LEU A 12 -23.23 -30.20 34.14
N ALA A 13 -23.98 -29.48 34.97
CA ALA A 13 -23.57 -28.17 35.47
C ALA A 13 -22.26 -28.24 36.26
N ALA A 14 -22.09 -29.25 37.11
CA ALA A 14 -20.85 -29.46 37.87
C ALA A 14 -19.64 -29.66 36.95
N LYS A 15 -19.77 -30.47 35.88
CA LYS A 15 -18.70 -30.69 34.89
C LYS A 15 -18.29 -29.38 34.21
N ILE A 16 -19.27 -28.58 33.77
CA ILE A 16 -19.02 -27.29 33.10
C ILE A 16 -18.25 -26.34 34.03
N ILE A 17 -18.68 -26.24 35.29
CA ILE A 17 -18.01 -25.40 36.30
C ILE A 17 -16.56 -25.84 36.49
N ILE A 18 -16.31 -27.14 36.61
CA ILE A 18 -14.97 -27.70 36.76
C ILE A 18 -14.09 -27.34 35.55
N VAL A 19 -14.61 -27.51 34.33
CA VAL A 19 -13.85 -27.18 33.10
C VAL A 19 -13.48 -25.70 33.06
N ILE A 20 -14.42 -24.80 33.37
CA ILE A 20 -14.18 -23.36 33.38
C ILE A 20 -13.16 -23.00 34.48
N ALA A 21 -13.27 -23.60 35.66
CA ALA A 21 -12.33 -23.38 36.76
C ALA A 21 -10.90 -23.82 36.38
N VAL A 22 -10.75 -25.00 35.77
CA VAL A 22 -9.46 -25.49 35.27
C VAL A 22 -8.91 -24.54 34.21
N GLY A 23 -9.74 -24.13 33.23
CA GLY A 23 -9.35 -23.17 32.20
C GLY A 23 -8.87 -21.83 32.77
N TRP A 24 -9.52 -21.34 33.83
CA TRP A 24 -9.14 -20.10 34.51
C TRP A 24 -7.76 -20.19 35.18
N ILE A 25 -7.49 -21.33 35.85
CA ILE A 25 -6.18 -21.60 36.49
C ILE A 25 -5.09 -21.73 35.43
N VAL A 26 -5.30 -22.60 34.44
CA VAL A 26 -4.35 -22.87 33.36
C VAL A 26 -4.07 -21.60 32.56
N GLY A 27 -5.10 -20.81 32.26
CA GLY A 27 -4.96 -19.55 31.55
C GLY A 27 -4.05 -18.58 32.30
N ARG A 28 -4.27 -18.38 33.61
CA ARG A 28 -3.39 -17.54 34.43
C ARG A 28 -1.95 -18.03 34.44
N LEU A 29 -1.73 -19.34 34.51
CA LEU A 29 -0.40 -19.92 34.53
C LEU A 29 0.32 -19.69 33.19
N LEU A 30 -0.32 -20.05 32.08
CA LEU A 30 0.23 -19.89 30.73
C LEU A 30 0.46 -18.43 30.36
N GLY A 31 -0.48 -17.53 30.72
CA GLY A 31 -0.32 -16.09 30.48
C GLY A 31 0.89 -15.50 31.21
N ARG A 32 1.12 -15.90 32.48
CA ARG A 32 2.33 -15.50 33.22
C ARG A 32 3.61 -16.04 32.57
N LEU A 33 3.61 -17.30 32.11
CA LEU A 33 4.75 -17.88 31.42
C LEU A 33 5.05 -17.14 30.10
N ALA A 34 4.02 -16.87 29.30
CA ALA A 34 4.16 -16.11 28.06
C ALA A 34 4.70 -14.70 28.32
N ARG A 35 4.20 -14.02 29.36
CA ARG A 35 4.75 -12.72 29.80
C ARG A 35 6.23 -12.83 30.14
N MET A 36 6.60 -13.82 30.93
CA MET A 36 7.98 -14.01 31.37
C MET A 36 8.92 -14.21 30.18
N ILE A 37 8.49 -14.99 29.19
CA ILE A 37 9.21 -15.18 27.93
C ILE A 37 9.32 -13.85 27.17
N ALA A 38 8.22 -13.11 27.02
CA ALA A 38 8.22 -11.82 26.31
C ALA A 38 9.15 -10.77 26.97
N VAL A 39 9.13 -10.69 28.31
CA VAL A 39 10.03 -9.82 29.09
C VAL A 39 11.48 -10.27 28.93
N ARG A 40 11.76 -11.57 29.00
CA ARG A 40 13.11 -12.12 28.84
C ARG A 40 13.68 -11.86 27.44
N SER A 41 12.83 -11.90 26.42
CA SER A 41 13.18 -11.56 25.03
C SER A 41 13.32 -10.05 24.79
N ARG A 42 13.08 -9.21 25.80
CA ARG A 42 13.19 -7.74 25.73
C ARG A 42 12.36 -7.11 24.62
N ILE A 43 11.21 -7.71 24.27
CA ILE A 43 10.36 -7.22 23.18
C ILE A 43 9.87 -5.80 23.51
N ASP A 44 9.50 -5.54 24.77
CA ASP A 44 9.10 -4.21 25.25
C ASP A 44 10.21 -3.17 24.98
N GLU A 45 11.46 -3.47 25.35
CA GLU A 45 12.59 -2.54 25.16
C GLU A 45 12.93 -2.34 23.69
N GLN A 46 12.87 -3.39 22.88
CA GLN A 46 13.16 -3.31 21.45
C GLN A 46 12.13 -2.46 20.74
N LEU A 47 10.85 -2.62 21.06
CA LEU A 47 9.78 -1.84 20.46
C LEU A 47 9.88 -0.38 20.89
N GLU A 48 10.07 -0.10 22.19
CA GLU A 48 10.28 1.25 22.72
C GLU A 48 11.46 1.98 22.05
N LYS A 49 12.60 1.29 21.88
CA LYS A 49 13.82 1.93 21.34
C LYS A 49 13.76 2.10 19.83
N ARG A 50 13.19 1.12 19.12
CA ARG A 50 13.25 1.06 17.66
C ARG A 50 12.07 1.77 16.99
N THR A 51 10.90 1.79 17.60
CA THR A 51 9.70 2.35 16.97
C THR A 51 9.15 3.59 17.67
N TYR A 52 8.56 4.49 16.88
CA TYR A 52 7.89 5.66 17.42
C TYR A 52 6.62 5.28 18.19
N ILE A 53 5.85 4.31 17.69
CA ILE A 53 4.66 3.81 18.38
C ILE A 53 4.99 3.08 19.69
N GLY A 54 6.15 2.42 19.79
CA GLY A 54 6.61 1.81 21.04
C GLY A 54 6.83 2.82 22.16
N LYS A 55 7.30 4.03 21.83
CA LYS A 55 7.40 5.14 22.80
C LYS A 55 6.03 5.61 23.25
N GLN A 56 5.10 5.83 22.31
CA GLN A 56 3.73 6.23 22.63
C GLN A 56 3.01 5.21 23.52
N LEU A 57 3.20 3.91 23.26
CA LEU A 57 2.64 2.84 24.08
C LEU A 57 3.20 2.88 25.50
N LYS A 58 4.51 3.11 25.66
CA LYS A 58 5.13 3.28 26.97
C LYS A 58 4.60 4.51 27.70
N ASP A 59 4.48 5.64 27.01
CA ASP A 59 3.96 6.89 27.59
C ASP A 59 2.50 6.71 28.06
N ALA A 60 1.73 5.86 27.37
CA ALA A 60 0.39 5.43 27.78
C ALA A 60 0.38 4.34 28.89
N GLY A 61 1.55 3.89 29.37
CA GLY A 61 1.66 2.84 30.40
C GLY A 61 1.39 1.41 29.90
N ILE A 62 1.33 1.20 28.58
CA ILE A 62 1.01 -0.09 27.94
C ILE A 62 2.30 -0.83 27.60
N LYS A 63 2.44 -2.08 28.09
CA LYS A 63 3.55 -2.99 27.77
C LYS A 63 3.11 -4.09 26.83
N ILE A 64 3.90 -4.41 25.79
CA ILE A 64 3.55 -5.49 24.85
C ILE A 64 3.57 -6.85 25.53
N SER A 65 4.45 -7.05 26.52
CA SER A 65 4.45 -8.27 27.35
C SER A 65 3.16 -8.47 28.13
N LEU A 66 2.51 -7.39 28.57
CA LEU A 66 1.19 -7.44 29.21
C LEU A 66 0.09 -7.79 28.20
N VAL A 67 0.16 -7.23 26.99
CA VAL A 67 -0.77 -7.57 25.90
C VAL A 67 -0.67 -9.06 25.57
N ILE A 68 0.55 -9.61 25.43
CA ILE A 68 0.78 -11.04 25.18
C ILE A 68 0.17 -11.91 26.29
N ASP A 69 0.36 -11.56 27.56
CA ASP A 69 -0.27 -12.26 28.69
C ASP A 69 -1.80 -12.26 28.58
N VAL A 70 -2.40 -11.10 28.32
CA VAL A 70 -3.85 -10.98 28.16
C VAL A 70 -4.36 -11.84 27.00
N LEU A 71 -3.68 -11.82 25.85
CA LEU A 71 -4.06 -12.60 24.68
C LEU A 71 -3.98 -14.11 24.94
N VAL A 72 -2.91 -14.59 25.58
CA VAL A 72 -2.76 -16.00 25.92
C VAL A 72 -3.83 -16.44 26.92
N ARG A 73 -4.11 -15.63 27.93
CA ARG A 73 -5.23 -15.90 28.86
C ARG A 73 -6.56 -15.99 28.14
N LEU A 74 -6.83 -15.02 27.26
CA LEU A 74 -8.07 -14.95 26.50
C LEU A 74 -8.23 -16.16 25.60
N TYR A 75 -7.15 -16.63 24.95
CA TYR A 75 -7.17 -17.85 24.15
C TYR A 75 -7.53 -19.08 24.98
N VAL A 76 -6.87 -19.27 26.13
CA VAL A 76 -7.15 -20.42 27.01
C VAL A 76 -8.59 -20.36 27.55
N TYR A 77 -9.09 -19.16 27.88
CA TYR A 77 -10.48 -18.99 28.31
C TYR A 77 -11.47 -19.30 27.20
N ALA A 78 -11.18 -18.90 25.95
CA ALA A 78 -11.98 -19.26 24.80
C ALA A 78 -12.01 -20.78 24.56
N VAL A 79 -10.86 -21.46 24.70
CA VAL A 79 -10.78 -22.93 24.58
C VAL A 79 -11.58 -23.61 25.69
N ALA A 80 -11.43 -23.18 26.94
CA ALA A 80 -12.20 -23.72 28.07
C ALA A 80 -13.71 -23.50 27.88
N PHE A 81 -14.10 -22.32 27.39
CA PHE A 81 -15.49 -22.02 27.04
C PHE A 81 -16.00 -22.91 25.91
N HIS A 82 -15.20 -23.17 24.87
CA HIS A 82 -15.58 -24.07 23.79
C HIS A 82 -15.78 -25.50 24.28
N ILE A 83 -14.90 -26.01 25.14
CA ILE A 83 -15.06 -27.34 25.77
C ILE A 83 -16.33 -27.39 26.62
N ALA A 84 -16.63 -26.34 27.39
CA ALA A 84 -17.88 -26.25 28.13
C ALA A 84 -19.10 -26.19 27.20
N ALA A 85 -19.00 -25.49 26.07
CA ALA A 85 -20.06 -25.41 25.07
C ALA A 85 -20.34 -26.77 24.40
N THR A 86 -19.34 -27.60 24.17
CA THR A 86 -19.57 -28.95 23.61
C THR A 86 -20.31 -29.87 24.58
N MET A 87 -20.26 -29.59 25.88
CA MET A 87 -21.04 -30.32 26.89
C MET A 87 -22.53 -29.96 26.88
N THR A 88 -22.91 -28.77 26.39
CA THR A 88 -24.33 -28.36 26.36
C THR A 88 -25.09 -28.91 25.15
N ASP A 89 -24.37 -29.45 24.16
CA ASP A 89 -24.90 -29.98 22.89
C ASP A 89 -25.72 -28.96 22.05
N ILE A 90 -25.60 -27.67 22.38
CA ILE A 90 -26.26 -26.61 21.61
C ILE A 90 -25.36 -26.24 20.42
N GLN A 91 -25.68 -26.78 19.25
CA GLN A 91 -24.90 -26.59 18.01
C GLN A 91 -24.55 -25.13 17.70
N GLY A 92 -25.46 -24.18 17.96
CA GLY A 92 -25.18 -22.75 17.78
C GLY A 92 -24.04 -22.25 18.67
N VAL A 93 -24.04 -22.62 19.95
CA VAL A 93 -23.00 -22.20 20.92
C VAL A 93 -21.68 -22.89 20.61
N ILE A 94 -21.70 -24.17 20.23
CA ILE A 94 -20.52 -24.93 19.81
C ILE A 94 -19.87 -24.27 18.59
N THR A 95 -20.66 -23.94 17.58
CA THR A 95 -20.17 -23.31 16.34
C THR A 95 -19.55 -21.95 16.63
N ILE A 96 -20.26 -21.07 17.35
CA ILE A 96 -19.75 -19.73 17.68
C ILE A 96 -18.48 -19.80 18.53
N SER A 97 -18.46 -20.64 19.57
CA SER A 97 -17.28 -20.79 20.43
C SER A 97 -16.09 -21.36 19.66
N ARG A 98 -16.31 -22.29 18.73
CA ARG A 98 -15.27 -22.83 17.85
C ARG A 98 -14.68 -21.74 16.96
N THR A 99 -15.52 -20.91 16.32
CA THR A 99 -15.07 -19.79 15.50
C THR A 99 -14.18 -18.83 16.29
N ILE A 100 -14.53 -18.54 17.56
CA ILE A 100 -13.70 -17.68 18.44
C ILE A 100 -12.33 -18.33 18.68
N VAL A 101 -12.29 -19.63 18.99
CA VAL A 101 -11.03 -20.36 19.20
C VAL A 101 -10.17 -20.39 17.94
N ASP A 102 -10.77 -20.65 16.78
CA ASP A 102 -10.08 -20.73 15.49
C ASP A 102 -9.57 -19.37 15.02
N PHE A 103 -10.22 -18.28 15.43
CA PHE A 103 -9.79 -16.91 15.13
C PHE A 103 -8.53 -16.48 15.91
N MET A 104 -8.34 -16.97 17.14
CA MET A 104 -7.27 -16.52 18.04
C MET A 104 -5.84 -16.72 17.50
N PRO A 105 -5.47 -17.85 16.86
CA PRO A 105 -4.17 -18.00 16.21
C PRO A 105 -3.91 -16.92 15.15
N PHE A 106 -4.91 -16.59 14.34
CA PHE A 106 -4.81 -15.54 13.32
C PHE A 106 -4.69 -14.16 13.96
N LEU A 107 -5.42 -13.89 15.06
CA LEU A 107 -5.29 -12.67 15.84
C LEU A 107 -3.84 -12.47 16.34
N ILE A 108 -3.25 -13.50 16.95
CA ILE A 108 -1.88 -13.45 17.46
C ILE A 108 -0.89 -13.22 16.31
N PHE A 109 -1.05 -13.95 15.20
CA PHE A 109 -0.20 -13.82 14.02
C PHE A 109 -0.29 -12.41 13.42
N GLY A 110 -1.48 -11.83 13.32
CA GLY A 110 -1.66 -10.48 12.82
C GLY A 110 -1.03 -9.41 13.70
N ILE A 111 -1.11 -9.55 15.03
CA ILE A 111 -0.41 -8.66 15.96
C ILE A 111 1.10 -8.76 15.77
N PHE A 112 1.62 -9.98 15.58
CA PHE A 112 3.04 -10.21 15.33
C PHE A 112 3.50 -9.55 14.03
N VAL A 113 2.74 -9.71 12.94
CA VAL A 113 3.00 -9.05 11.65
C VAL A 113 2.99 -7.52 11.80
N MET A 114 2.02 -6.96 12.53
CA MET A 114 1.93 -5.52 12.77
C MET A 114 3.14 -4.99 13.55
N VAL A 115 3.58 -5.70 14.60
CA VAL A 115 4.78 -5.34 15.38
C VAL A 115 6.02 -5.33 14.50
N ILE A 116 6.22 -6.36 13.68
CA ILE A 116 7.34 -6.43 12.72
C ILE A 116 7.24 -5.29 11.71
N GLY A 117 6.05 -5.04 11.16
CA GLY A 117 5.81 -3.96 10.21
C GLY A 117 6.18 -2.60 10.77
N PHE A 118 5.86 -2.31 12.04
CA PHE A 118 6.27 -1.06 12.69
C PHE A 118 7.78 -0.95 12.86
N ILE A 119 8.44 -2.01 13.32
CA ILE A 119 9.91 -2.04 13.43
C ILE A 119 10.55 -1.79 12.06
N PHE A 120 10.03 -2.44 11.04
CA PHE A 120 10.51 -2.31 9.67
C PHE A 120 10.27 -0.92 9.09
N SER A 121 9.09 -0.34 9.35
CA SER A 121 8.73 1.02 8.93
C SER A 121 9.70 2.06 9.49
N ASP A 122 9.99 2.02 10.79
CA ASP A 122 10.97 2.92 11.40
C ASP A 122 12.39 2.71 10.89
N TYR A 123 12.76 1.47 10.56
CA TYR A 123 14.04 1.18 9.94
C TYR A 123 14.17 1.84 8.55
N LEU A 124 13.16 1.68 7.69
CA LEU A 124 13.14 2.32 6.37
C LEU A 124 13.23 3.84 6.46
N ILE A 125 12.48 4.45 7.38
CA ILE A 125 12.46 5.91 7.54
C ILE A 125 13.83 6.45 7.94
N ARG A 126 14.56 5.73 8.79
CA ARG A 126 15.94 6.11 9.19
C ARG A 126 16.93 6.05 8.03
N ILE A 127 16.69 5.21 7.02
CA ILE A 127 17.53 5.11 5.82
C ILE A 127 17.16 6.18 4.79
N VAL A 128 15.86 6.44 4.60
CA VAL A 128 15.36 7.32 3.53
C VAL A 128 15.52 8.81 3.89
N ILE A 129 15.26 9.20 5.14
CA ILE A 129 15.31 10.61 5.55
C ILE A 129 16.70 11.25 5.34
N PRO A 130 17.83 10.64 5.74
CA PRO A 130 19.15 11.26 5.59
C PRO A 130 19.57 11.51 4.14
N ILE A 131 19.04 10.74 3.18
CA ILE A 131 19.39 10.81 1.75
C ILE A 131 18.78 12.07 1.10
N SER A 132 17.69 12.58 1.66
CA SER A 132 17.00 13.76 1.15
C SER A 132 17.39 14.99 1.97
N ALA A 133 18.47 15.67 1.55
CA ALA A 133 19.04 16.87 2.20
C ALA A 133 18.06 18.06 2.37
N ARG A 134 16.80 17.91 1.97
CA ARG A 134 15.75 18.92 2.05
C ARG A 134 14.35 18.33 2.27
N ALA A 135 14.23 17.07 2.69
CA ALA A 135 12.92 16.56 3.09
C ALA A 135 12.54 17.21 4.43
N SER A 136 11.54 18.09 4.36
CA SER A 136 10.94 18.68 5.54
C SER A 136 10.51 17.58 6.52
N THR A 137 10.58 17.86 7.83
CA THR A 137 10.09 16.99 8.91
C THR A 137 8.67 16.47 8.63
N VAL A 138 7.88 17.25 7.89
CA VAL A 138 6.52 16.94 7.42
C VAL A 138 6.50 15.72 6.47
N ILE A 139 7.41 15.64 5.49
CA ILE A 139 7.47 14.51 4.55
C ILE A 139 7.86 13.22 5.28
N GLY A 140 8.81 13.31 6.22
CA GLY A 140 9.21 12.17 7.05
C GLY A 140 8.07 11.65 7.93
N SER A 141 7.26 12.55 8.51
CA SER A 141 6.08 12.15 9.28
C SER A 141 4.97 11.55 8.41
N ALA A 142 4.74 12.09 7.21
CA ALA A 142 3.74 11.56 6.28
C ALA A 142 4.13 10.14 5.81
N LEU A 143 5.40 9.95 5.43
CA LEU A 143 5.93 8.65 5.06
C LEU A 143 5.82 7.63 6.21
N ARG A 144 6.09 8.06 7.45
CA ARG A 144 5.88 7.22 8.63
C ARG A 144 4.44 6.77 8.77
N GLY A 145 3.50 7.71 8.64
CA GLY A 145 2.07 7.43 8.71
C GLY A 145 1.64 6.40 7.67
N ILE A 146 2.11 6.54 6.43
CA ILE A 146 1.81 5.60 5.33
C ILE A 146 2.37 4.21 5.63
N LEU A 147 3.64 4.10 6.05
CA LEU A 147 4.26 2.81 6.35
C LEU A 147 3.60 2.12 7.56
N TYR A 148 3.18 2.89 8.56
CA TYR A 148 2.42 2.37 9.70
C TYR A 148 1.02 1.91 9.29
N LEU A 149 0.33 2.68 8.44
CA LEU A 149 -0.97 2.30 7.91
C LEU A 149 -0.87 0.96 7.17
N ILE A 150 0.13 0.81 6.31
CA ILE A 150 0.40 -0.44 5.60
C ILE A 150 0.67 -1.58 6.59
N SER A 151 1.47 -1.34 7.64
CA SER A 151 1.77 -2.35 8.66
C SER A 151 0.52 -2.81 9.42
N ILE A 152 -0.38 -1.87 9.74
CA ILE A 152 -1.68 -2.17 10.36
C ILE A 152 -2.53 -3.00 9.40
N LEU A 153 -2.63 -2.58 8.13
CA LEU A 153 -3.41 -3.29 7.12
C LEU A 153 -2.89 -4.71 6.87
N ALA A 154 -1.57 -4.88 6.82
CA ALA A 154 -0.93 -6.19 6.69
C ALA A 154 -1.23 -7.08 7.90
N GLY A 155 -1.11 -6.54 9.11
CA GLY A 155 -1.49 -7.24 10.34
C GLY A 155 -2.96 -7.64 10.35
N LEU A 156 -3.85 -6.74 9.96
CA LEU A 156 -5.29 -6.99 9.91
C LEU A 156 -5.68 -8.05 8.86
N THR A 157 -4.99 -8.06 7.72
CA THR A 157 -5.15 -9.08 6.68
C THR A 157 -4.72 -10.45 7.20
N ALA A 158 -3.61 -10.49 7.94
CA ALA A 158 -3.12 -11.70 8.59
C ALA A 158 -4.08 -12.24 9.67
N MET A 159 -4.92 -11.38 10.28
CA MET A 159 -5.98 -11.80 11.20
C MET A 159 -7.19 -12.44 10.50
N LYS A 160 -7.21 -12.52 9.16
CA LYS A 160 -8.35 -12.98 8.36
C LYS A 160 -9.65 -12.23 8.70
N LEU A 161 -9.54 -10.96 9.05
CA LEU A 161 -10.71 -10.09 9.16
C LEU A 161 -11.17 -9.78 7.73
N GLU A 162 -12.10 -10.59 7.22
CA GLU A 162 -12.74 -10.41 5.92
C GLU A 162 -13.61 -9.16 5.94
N ILE A 163 -12.98 -8.00 5.81
CA ILE A 163 -13.65 -6.77 5.40
C ILE A 163 -13.27 -6.59 3.92
N PRO A 164 -14.15 -6.96 2.95
CA PRO A 164 -13.80 -7.04 1.53
C PRO A 164 -13.18 -5.76 0.94
N ILE A 165 -13.59 -4.60 1.46
CA ILE A 165 -13.04 -3.29 1.08
C ILE A 165 -11.61 -3.13 1.58
N LEU A 166 -11.35 -3.61 2.80
CA LEU A 166 -10.06 -3.50 3.44
C LEU A 166 -9.06 -4.53 2.92
N THR A 167 -9.51 -5.75 2.59
CA THR A 167 -8.66 -6.80 2.03
C THR A 167 -8.20 -6.48 0.62
N THR A 168 -9.05 -5.86 -0.21
CA THR A 168 -8.68 -5.44 -1.58
C THR A 168 -7.64 -4.31 -1.56
N LEU A 169 -7.84 -3.31 -0.68
CA LEU A 169 -6.86 -2.23 -0.48
C LEU A 169 -5.58 -2.73 0.19
N ALA A 170 -5.70 -3.62 1.19
CA ALA A 170 -4.55 -4.18 1.89
C ALA A 170 -3.73 -5.11 0.98
N THR A 171 -4.35 -5.99 0.19
CA THR A 171 -3.59 -6.82 -0.76
C THR A 171 -2.93 -5.96 -1.83
N ALA A 172 -3.62 -4.96 -2.41
CA ALA A 172 -3.00 -4.01 -3.33
C ALA A 172 -1.77 -3.29 -2.71
N LEU A 173 -1.84 -2.93 -1.43
CA LEU A 173 -0.73 -2.34 -0.68
C LEU A 173 0.37 -3.36 -0.30
N ILE A 174 0.02 -4.63 -0.05
CA ILE A 174 0.99 -5.71 0.24
C ILE A 174 1.81 -6.02 -1.00
N TRP A 175 1.18 -6.10 -2.18
CA TRP A 175 1.88 -6.27 -3.45
C TRP A 175 2.78 -5.07 -3.77
N SER A 176 2.31 -3.84 -3.51
CA SER A 176 3.13 -2.63 -3.71
C SER A 176 4.30 -2.53 -2.74
N THR A 177 4.16 -3.01 -1.51
CA THR A 177 5.25 -3.03 -0.52
C THR A 177 6.24 -4.15 -0.71
N MET A 178 5.84 -5.32 -1.21
CA MET A 178 6.80 -6.34 -1.66
C MET A 178 7.65 -5.82 -2.84
N LEU A 179 7.03 -5.14 -3.82
CA LEU A 179 7.76 -4.47 -4.89
C LEU A 179 8.64 -3.32 -4.37
N GLY A 180 8.12 -2.50 -3.46
CA GLY A 180 8.85 -1.38 -2.86
C GLY A 180 10.02 -1.80 -1.98
N LEU A 181 9.90 -2.91 -1.22
CA LEU A 181 11.00 -3.51 -0.47
C LEU A 181 12.08 -4.03 -1.40
N ALA A 182 11.69 -4.75 -2.45
CA ALA A 182 12.62 -5.34 -3.41
C ALA A 182 13.43 -4.24 -4.10
N ILE A 183 12.75 -3.18 -4.56
CA ILE A 183 13.39 -2.02 -5.19
C ILE A 183 14.23 -1.23 -4.17
N GLY A 184 13.71 -0.99 -2.96
CA GLY A 184 14.43 -0.26 -1.93
C GLY A 184 15.69 -0.96 -1.44
N LEU A 185 15.65 -2.29 -1.25
CA LEU A 185 16.82 -3.11 -0.93
C LEU A 185 17.80 -3.16 -2.10
N ALA A 186 17.31 -3.29 -3.33
CA ALA A 186 18.15 -3.27 -4.53
C ALA A 186 18.87 -1.92 -4.67
N VAL A 187 18.20 -0.79 -4.47
CA VAL A 187 18.79 0.55 -4.54
C VAL A 187 19.76 0.79 -3.39
N ALA A 188 19.44 0.37 -2.17
CA ALA A 188 20.33 0.50 -1.00
C ALA A 188 21.61 -0.33 -1.16
N LEU A 189 21.51 -1.56 -1.68
CA LEU A 189 22.65 -2.41 -1.99
C LEU A 189 23.46 -1.85 -3.17
N ALA A 190 22.79 -1.37 -4.22
CA ALA A 190 23.45 -0.78 -5.39
C ALA A 190 24.25 0.49 -5.03
N LEU A 191 23.69 1.37 -4.19
CA LEU A 191 24.38 2.57 -3.72
C LEU A 191 25.47 2.23 -2.69
N GLY A 192 25.24 1.27 -1.79
CA GLY A 192 26.22 0.86 -0.79
C GLY A 192 27.44 0.12 -1.36
N LEU A 193 27.27 -0.65 -2.44
CA LEU A 193 28.38 -1.31 -3.14
C LEU A 193 29.16 -0.36 -4.06
N LYS A 194 28.52 0.70 -4.59
CA LYS A 194 29.18 1.68 -5.47
C LYS A 194 30.44 2.28 -4.83
N ASP A 195 30.34 2.69 -3.57
CA ASP A 195 31.45 3.35 -2.86
C ASP A 195 32.52 2.35 -2.41
N ALA A 196 32.13 1.10 -2.07
CA ALA A 196 33.05 0.04 -1.68
C ALA A 196 33.85 -0.53 -2.87
N ILE A 197 33.22 -0.60 -4.05
CA ILE A 197 33.84 -1.06 -5.30
C ILE A 197 34.75 0.03 -5.87
N ALA A 198 34.32 1.30 -5.86
CA ALA A 198 35.14 2.41 -6.37
C ALA A 198 36.47 2.52 -5.63
N LYS A 199 36.46 2.40 -4.30
CA LYS A 199 37.66 2.56 -3.47
C LYS A 199 38.62 1.36 -3.55
N ARG A 200 38.09 0.13 -3.65
CA ARG A 200 38.92 -1.08 -3.83
C ARG A 200 39.41 -1.27 -5.26
N ALA A 201 38.67 -0.80 -6.26
CA ALA A 201 39.11 -0.84 -7.65
C ALA A 201 40.34 0.06 -7.87
N GLU A 202 40.42 1.19 -7.18
CA GLU A 202 41.55 2.13 -7.27
C GLU A 202 42.84 1.58 -6.60
N ASP A 203 42.70 0.90 -5.45
CA ASP A 203 43.80 0.20 -4.77
C ASP A 203 44.31 -1.01 -5.58
N ILE A 204 43.40 -1.77 -6.21
CA ILE A 204 43.78 -2.91 -7.05
C ILE A 204 44.49 -2.43 -8.32
N VAL A 205 44.00 -1.36 -8.96
CA VAL A 205 44.63 -0.79 -10.17
C VAL A 205 46.01 -0.20 -9.88
N SER A 206 46.22 0.43 -8.72
CA SER A 206 47.52 0.97 -8.33
C SER A 206 48.53 -0.10 -7.88
N SER A 207 48.08 -1.18 -7.23
CA SER A 207 48.95 -2.32 -6.84
C SER A 207 49.39 -3.20 -8.03
N ILE A 208 48.70 -3.12 -9.17
CA ILE A 208 49.05 -3.84 -10.40
C ILE A 208 50.29 -3.23 -11.10
N ASP A 209 50.57 -1.94 -10.91
CA ASP A 209 51.63 -1.24 -11.66
C ASP A 209 53.04 -1.44 -11.07
N LEU A 210 53.16 -1.97 -9.85
CA LEU A 210 54.43 -1.95 -9.08
C LEU A 210 55.06 -3.33 -8.80
N GLY A 211 54.55 -4.44 -9.35
CA GLY A 211 55.05 -5.75 -8.93
C GLY A 211 54.90 -6.95 -9.87
N LEU A 212 55.17 -6.83 -11.18
CA LEU A 212 54.97 -7.97 -12.10
C LEU A 212 56.23 -8.35 -12.90
N GLU A 213 56.91 -9.40 -12.42
CA GLU A 213 58.15 -9.96 -13.00
C GLU A 213 57.90 -11.08 -14.05
N THR A 214 56.67 -11.59 -14.22
CA THR A 214 56.40 -12.77 -15.08
C THR A 214 55.39 -12.56 -16.21
N ALA A 215 55.72 -13.07 -17.41
CA ALA A 215 55.01 -12.83 -18.67
C ALA A 215 53.58 -13.42 -18.75
N GLU A 216 53.26 -14.47 -18.00
CA GLU A 216 51.90 -15.06 -17.97
C GLU A 216 50.88 -14.17 -17.24
N GLU A 217 51.34 -13.35 -16.28
CA GLU A 217 50.49 -12.47 -15.50
C GLU A 217 50.16 -11.18 -16.28
N LYS A 218 51.12 -10.67 -17.06
CA LYS A 218 50.87 -9.60 -18.04
C LYS A 218 49.79 -9.98 -19.07
N LEU A 219 49.83 -11.21 -19.59
CA LEU A 219 48.84 -11.69 -20.56
C LEU A 219 47.40 -11.78 -19.98
N ARG A 220 47.27 -12.14 -18.70
CA ARG A 220 45.96 -12.16 -18.02
C ARG A 220 45.43 -10.76 -17.74
N ILE A 221 46.31 -9.83 -17.37
CA ILE A 221 45.94 -8.43 -17.11
C ILE A 221 45.57 -7.71 -18.41
N ASP A 222 46.25 -7.99 -19.52
CA ASP A 222 45.90 -7.43 -20.82
C ASP A 222 44.51 -7.89 -21.29
N LYS A 223 44.16 -9.16 -21.10
CA LYS A 223 42.80 -9.65 -21.38
C LYS A 223 41.74 -9.00 -20.50
N VAL A 224 42.01 -8.83 -19.21
CA VAL A 224 41.08 -8.15 -18.29
C VAL A 224 40.94 -6.68 -18.69
N ARG A 225 42.02 -6.02 -19.09
CA ARG A 225 42.02 -4.63 -19.56
C ARG A 225 41.20 -4.48 -20.84
N GLU A 226 41.30 -5.43 -21.76
CA GLU A 226 40.49 -5.48 -22.98
C GLU A 226 38.99 -5.62 -22.67
N VAL A 227 38.62 -6.52 -21.76
CA VAL A 227 37.22 -6.71 -21.33
C VAL A 227 36.68 -5.45 -20.63
N VAL A 228 37.46 -4.84 -19.73
CA VAL A 228 37.06 -3.61 -19.02
C VAL A 228 36.93 -2.44 -19.98
N ALA A 229 37.82 -2.31 -20.97
CA ALA A 229 37.71 -1.31 -22.02
C ALA A 229 36.46 -1.52 -22.88
N GLY A 230 36.14 -2.78 -23.23
CA GLY A 230 34.93 -3.13 -23.95
C GLY A 230 33.63 -2.78 -23.20
N LEU A 231 33.58 -3.07 -21.90
CA LEU A 231 32.45 -2.68 -21.05
C LEU A 231 32.31 -1.17 -20.94
N ARG A 232 33.42 -0.44 -20.80
CA ARG A 232 33.42 1.03 -20.75
C ARG A 232 32.91 1.63 -22.06
N ASN A 233 33.28 1.08 -23.20
CA ASN A 233 32.77 1.53 -24.50
C ASN A 233 31.27 1.27 -24.64
N ARG A 234 30.78 0.10 -24.21
CA ARG A 234 29.34 -0.23 -24.19
C ARG A 234 28.55 0.71 -23.30
N ILE A 235 29.05 1.00 -22.09
CA ILE A 235 28.40 1.98 -21.19
C ILE A 235 28.30 3.34 -21.87
N LYS A 236 29.38 3.81 -22.51
CA LYS A 236 29.41 5.08 -23.22
C LYS A 236 28.45 5.11 -24.42
N GLU A 237 28.31 3.98 -25.11
CA GLU A 237 27.37 3.81 -26.23
C GLU A 237 25.91 3.84 -25.75
N LEU A 238 25.59 3.11 -24.67
CA LEU A 238 24.29 3.13 -24.01
C LEU A 238 23.93 4.53 -23.46
N GLU A 239 24.89 5.24 -22.89
CA GLU A 239 24.71 6.62 -22.43
C GLU A 239 24.41 7.57 -23.60
N ALA A 240 25.13 7.42 -24.73
CA ALA A 240 24.87 8.18 -25.93
C ALA A 240 23.48 7.86 -26.54
N GLU A 241 23.07 6.59 -26.52
CA GLU A 241 21.75 6.16 -26.99
C GLU A 241 20.63 6.76 -26.12
N VAL A 242 20.77 6.71 -24.79
CA VAL A 242 19.81 7.33 -23.86
C VAL A 242 19.71 8.84 -24.07
N GLU A 243 20.83 9.51 -24.32
CA GLU A 243 20.84 10.95 -24.56
C GLU A 243 20.21 11.29 -25.93
N GLN A 244 20.42 10.46 -26.94
CA GLN A 244 19.74 10.57 -28.22
C GLN A 244 18.22 10.38 -28.08
N TYR A 245 17.77 9.42 -27.25
CA TYR A 245 16.36 9.24 -26.96
C TYR A 245 15.75 10.45 -26.23
N LYS A 246 16.44 11.02 -25.25
CA LYS A 246 15.99 12.24 -24.56
C LYS A 246 15.90 13.44 -25.51
N SER A 247 16.86 13.62 -26.40
CA SER A 247 16.84 14.69 -27.41
C SER A 247 15.68 14.50 -28.37
N ARG A 248 15.45 13.27 -28.86
CA ARG A 248 14.25 12.94 -29.66
C ARG A 248 12.96 13.20 -28.91
N LEU A 249 12.91 12.94 -27.60
CA LEU A 249 11.73 13.24 -26.78
C LEU A 249 11.46 14.75 -26.69
N LYS A 250 12.52 15.55 -26.46
CA LYS A 250 12.42 17.02 -26.43
C LYS A 250 11.97 17.59 -27.77
N GLU A 251 12.55 17.12 -28.88
CA GLU A 251 12.13 17.52 -30.23
C GLU A 251 10.69 17.12 -30.50
N MET A 252 10.25 15.92 -30.08
CA MET A 252 8.85 15.50 -30.19
C MET A 252 7.92 16.35 -29.31
N GLU A 253 8.34 16.74 -28.11
CA GLU A 253 7.56 17.62 -27.23
C GLU A 253 7.46 19.04 -27.77
N GLU A 254 8.55 19.59 -28.32
CA GLU A 254 8.57 20.89 -28.96
C GLU A 254 7.76 20.88 -30.27
N ALA A 255 7.93 19.86 -31.12
CA ALA A 255 7.11 19.67 -32.31
C ALA A 255 5.63 19.43 -31.96
N ARG A 256 5.34 18.77 -30.84
CA ARG A 256 3.97 18.62 -30.33
C ARG A 256 3.42 19.93 -29.79
N LYS A 257 4.23 20.77 -29.14
CA LYS A 257 3.86 22.12 -28.71
C LYS A 257 3.59 23.04 -29.90
N ILE A 258 4.46 23.04 -30.90
CA ILE A 258 4.29 23.82 -32.14
C ILE A 258 3.05 23.32 -32.89
N LYS A 259 2.83 22.00 -32.99
CA LYS A 259 1.57 21.45 -33.51
C LYS A 259 0.37 21.86 -32.66
N LEU A 260 0.50 21.91 -31.32
CA LEU A 260 -0.55 22.39 -30.41
C LEU A 260 -0.85 23.88 -30.64
N GLU A 261 0.17 24.68 -30.98
CA GLU A 261 0.08 26.12 -31.22
C GLU A 261 -0.48 26.43 -32.62
N GLU A 262 -0.09 25.66 -33.64
CA GLU A 262 -0.72 25.63 -34.97
C GLU A 262 -2.17 25.14 -34.89
N LEU A 263 -2.47 24.17 -34.02
CA LEU A 263 -3.84 23.67 -33.76
C LEU A 263 -4.63 24.60 -32.82
N ALA A 264 -3.98 25.52 -32.10
CA ALA A 264 -4.63 26.48 -31.19
C ALA A 264 -5.25 27.69 -31.92
N ILE A 265 -5.04 27.80 -33.23
CA ILE A 265 -5.70 28.80 -34.09
C ILE A 265 -6.66 28.02 -35.02
N PRO A 266 -7.80 27.47 -34.53
CA PRO A 266 -8.99 28.25 -34.20
C PRO A 266 -9.94 27.61 -33.16
N THR A 267 -9.92 28.03 -31.89
CA THR A 267 -11.07 27.84 -30.98
C THR A 267 -11.37 29.13 -30.23
N ILE A 268 -11.88 30.11 -30.98
CA ILE A 268 -12.51 31.31 -30.44
C ILE A 268 -14.00 31.02 -30.23
N ASN A 269 -14.41 30.95 -28.96
CA ASN A 269 -15.76 31.10 -28.40
C ASN A 269 -16.92 30.28 -29.00
N ILE A 270 -16.88 28.96 -28.80
CA ILE A 270 -18.03 28.06 -29.04
C ILE A 270 -19.22 28.43 -28.14
N TYR A 271 -18.96 28.88 -26.91
CA TYR A 271 -20.00 29.29 -25.96
C TYR A 271 -20.88 30.43 -26.52
N ASP A 272 -20.26 31.50 -27.01
CA ASP A 272 -20.99 32.63 -27.60
C ASP A 272 -21.76 32.22 -28.86
N ARG A 273 -21.17 31.36 -29.69
CA ARG A 273 -21.81 30.85 -30.90
C ARG A 273 -23.02 29.96 -30.58
N LEU A 274 -22.91 29.08 -29.58
CA LEU A 274 -24.04 28.25 -29.14
C LEU A 274 -25.14 29.11 -28.53
N ARG A 275 -24.80 30.12 -27.74
CA ARG A 275 -25.77 31.08 -27.18
C ARG A 275 -26.47 31.86 -28.29
N GLU A 276 -25.76 32.23 -29.34
CA GLU A 276 -26.31 32.93 -30.49
C GLU A 276 -27.26 32.05 -31.33
N ILE A 277 -26.93 30.78 -31.51
CA ILE A 277 -27.78 29.82 -32.23
C ILE A 277 -29.05 29.54 -31.42
N VAL A 278 -28.93 29.32 -30.11
CA VAL A 278 -30.02 28.86 -29.25
C VAL A 278 -31.03 29.98 -28.90
N LYS A 279 -30.59 31.25 -28.81
CA LYS A 279 -31.42 32.48 -28.64
C LYS A 279 -32.83 32.26 -28.07
N GLY A 280 -32.94 32.09 -26.75
CA GLY A 280 -34.22 32.04 -26.02
C GLY A 280 -35.05 30.76 -26.18
N ARG A 281 -34.63 29.82 -27.05
CA ARG A 281 -35.26 28.50 -27.27
C ARG A 281 -34.64 27.40 -26.42
N GLY A 282 -33.56 27.74 -25.70
CA GLY A 282 -32.83 26.89 -24.80
C GLY A 282 -31.83 27.69 -23.97
N GLU A 283 -31.19 27.03 -23.00
CA GLU A 283 -30.17 27.62 -22.13
C GLU A 283 -28.86 26.87 -22.29
N VAL A 284 -27.74 27.59 -22.50
CA VAL A 284 -26.41 26.99 -22.64
C VAL A 284 -25.64 27.20 -21.34
N ARG A 285 -25.10 26.13 -20.78
CA ARG A 285 -24.27 26.12 -19.57
C ARG A 285 -22.92 25.48 -19.84
N GLU A 286 -21.89 25.99 -19.19
CA GLU A 286 -20.57 25.36 -19.20
C GLU A 286 -20.54 24.23 -18.16
N ALA A 287 -20.09 23.05 -18.57
CA ALA A 287 -19.92 21.89 -17.71
C ALA A 287 -18.45 21.45 -17.76
N TYR A 288 -17.99 20.70 -16.76
CA TYR A 288 -16.57 20.30 -16.67
C TYR A 288 -16.16 19.50 -17.92
N GLY A 289 -15.33 20.09 -18.78
CA GLY A 289 -14.88 19.50 -20.04
C GLY A 289 -15.90 19.53 -21.19
N GLY A 290 -16.89 20.44 -21.16
CA GLY A 290 -17.95 20.44 -22.15
C GLY A 290 -19.00 21.55 -22.02
N PHE A 291 -20.08 21.40 -22.78
CA PHE A 291 -21.25 22.29 -22.76
C PHE A 291 -22.52 21.48 -22.55
N GLU A 292 -23.48 22.04 -21.82
CA GLU A 292 -24.81 21.48 -21.63
C GLU A 292 -25.83 22.49 -22.18
N VAL A 293 -26.66 22.05 -23.12
CA VAL A 293 -27.73 22.85 -23.71
C VAL A 293 -29.06 22.27 -23.30
N GLU A 294 -29.81 23.01 -22.50
CA GLU A 294 -31.18 22.70 -22.11
C GLU A 294 -32.14 23.19 -23.19
N VAL A 295 -32.99 22.30 -23.69
CA VAL A 295 -33.99 22.61 -24.71
C VAL A 295 -35.28 23.03 -24.01
N LEU A 296 -35.68 24.29 -24.19
CA LEU A 296 -36.89 24.85 -23.58
C LEU A 296 -38.10 24.79 -24.51
N ASP A 297 -37.89 24.94 -25.82
CA ASP A 297 -38.94 24.85 -26.86
C ASP A 297 -38.58 23.79 -27.90
N LEU A 298 -39.17 22.59 -27.80
CA LEU A 298 -38.86 21.46 -28.69
C LEU A 298 -39.23 21.69 -30.16
N GLU A 299 -40.28 22.47 -30.44
CA GLU A 299 -40.82 22.60 -31.80
C GLU A 299 -39.95 23.52 -32.66
N ASN A 300 -39.37 24.57 -32.06
CA ASN A 300 -38.56 25.56 -32.80
C ASN A 300 -37.06 25.49 -32.50
N PHE A 301 -36.61 24.52 -31.72
CA PHE A 301 -35.19 24.42 -31.36
C PHE A 301 -34.32 24.14 -32.61
N PRO A 302 -33.21 24.87 -32.81
CA PRO A 302 -32.32 24.71 -33.96
C PRO A 302 -31.39 23.49 -33.79
N TRP A 303 -31.98 22.29 -33.81
CA TRP A 303 -31.28 21.02 -33.55
C TRP A 303 -30.04 20.83 -34.43
N CYS A 304 -30.20 20.98 -35.75
CA CYS A 304 -29.10 20.73 -36.70
C CYS A 304 -27.92 21.69 -36.50
N GLU A 305 -28.18 22.97 -36.25
CA GLU A 305 -27.15 24.00 -36.10
C GLU A 305 -26.34 23.79 -34.83
N VAL A 306 -27.01 23.44 -33.72
CA VAL A 306 -26.35 23.12 -32.44
C VAL A 306 -25.48 21.87 -32.56
N LEU A 307 -25.95 20.83 -33.25
CA LEU A 307 -25.19 19.60 -33.45
C LEU A 307 -23.97 19.80 -34.34
N ILE A 308 -24.11 20.57 -35.43
CA ILE A 308 -23.00 20.92 -36.31
C ILE A 308 -21.97 21.77 -35.56
N ALA A 309 -22.42 22.72 -34.74
CA ALA A 309 -21.52 23.54 -33.94
C ALA A 309 -20.72 22.70 -32.92
N LEU A 310 -21.37 21.77 -32.20
CA LEU A 310 -20.71 20.91 -31.22
C LEU A 310 -19.77 19.88 -31.88
N LYS A 311 -20.22 19.18 -32.93
CA LYS A 311 -19.39 18.20 -33.64
C LYS A 311 -18.26 18.85 -34.43
N GLY A 312 -18.52 20.00 -35.07
CA GLY A 312 -17.50 20.78 -35.75
C GLY A 312 -16.44 21.33 -34.80
N ALA A 313 -16.78 21.50 -33.53
CA ALA A 313 -15.87 21.86 -32.46
C ALA A 313 -15.15 20.66 -31.80
N GLY A 314 -15.37 19.43 -32.27
CA GLY A 314 -14.70 18.22 -31.77
C GLY A 314 -15.31 17.63 -30.49
N PHE A 315 -16.53 18.03 -30.10
CA PHE A 315 -17.23 17.45 -28.97
C PHE A 315 -18.04 16.20 -29.39
N ASP A 316 -18.04 15.18 -28.54
CA ASP A 316 -19.02 14.11 -28.57
C ASP A 316 -20.33 14.58 -27.97
N VAL A 317 -21.42 14.33 -28.70
CA VAL A 317 -22.75 14.83 -28.37
C VAL A 317 -23.61 13.70 -27.83
N ILE A 318 -24.16 13.92 -26.64
CA ILE A 318 -25.04 12.99 -25.93
C ILE A 318 -26.39 13.67 -25.72
N PHE A 319 -27.48 12.97 -26.04
CA PHE A 319 -28.84 13.41 -25.72
C PHE A 319 -29.32 12.70 -24.46
N THR A 320 -29.86 13.45 -23.51
CA THR A 320 -30.44 12.86 -22.29
C THR A 320 -31.70 13.61 -21.87
N LYS A 321 -32.60 12.92 -21.16
CA LYS A 321 -33.80 13.51 -20.55
C LYS A 321 -33.69 13.40 -19.05
N ARG A 322 -33.69 14.53 -18.34
CA ARG A 322 -33.59 14.59 -16.87
C ARG A 322 -34.68 15.53 -16.36
N ASP A 323 -35.48 15.07 -15.40
CA ASP A 323 -36.56 15.85 -14.76
C ASP A 323 -37.50 16.53 -15.78
N GLU A 324 -37.99 15.75 -16.76
CA GLU A 324 -38.82 16.17 -17.90
C GLU A 324 -38.19 17.14 -18.91
N LYS A 325 -36.94 17.58 -18.70
CA LYS A 325 -36.20 18.48 -19.60
C LYS A 325 -35.30 17.70 -20.56
N TYR A 326 -35.19 18.18 -21.80
CA TYR A 326 -34.31 17.59 -22.81
C TYR A 326 -32.97 18.33 -22.82
N LEU A 327 -31.88 17.58 -22.70
CA LEU A 327 -30.52 18.10 -22.56
C LEU A 327 -29.62 17.55 -23.68
N ILE A 328 -28.81 18.43 -24.25
CA ILE A 328 -27.76 18.10 -25.21
C ILE A 328 -26.42 18.40 -24.54
N ILE A 329 -25.59 17.36 -24.36
CA ILE A 329 -24.30 17.48 -23.69
C ILE A 329 -23.20 17.27 -24.73
N GLY A 330 -22.34 18.27 -24.92
CA GLY A 330 -21.10 18.15 -25.67
C GLY A 330 -19.92 17.90 -24.74
N ARG A 331 -19.23 16.77 -24.85
CA ARG A 331 -17.99 16.46 -24.09
C ARG A 331 -16.80 16.30 -25.01
N VAL A 332 -15.60 16.68 -24.56
CA VAL A 332 -14.37 16.41 -25.33
C VAL A 332 -14.19 14.90 -25.49
N ALA A 333 -14.00 14.43 -26.72
CA ALA A 333 -13.84 13.01 -27.01
C ALA A 333 -12.61 12.44 -26.27
N GLY A 334 -12.82 11.41 -25.43
CA GLY A 334 -11.75 10.71 -24.72
C GLY A 334 -11.57 11.03 -23.22
N VAL A 335 -12.56 11.65 -22.58
CA VAL A 335 -12.63 11.88 -21.11
C VAL A 335 -13.88 11.28 -20.49
#